data_AF-A0A9Q1DFK1-F1
#
_entry.id   AF-A0A9Q1DFK1-F1
#
_cell.length_a   1.000
_cell.length_b   1.000
_cell.length_c   1.000
_cell.angle_alpha   90.00
_cell.angle_beta   90.00
_cell.angle_gamma   90.00
#
_symmetry.space_group_name_H-M   'P 1'
#
loop_
_entity.id
_entity.type
_entity.pdbx_description
1 polymer ?
#
loop_
_entity_poly.entity_id
_entity_poly.type
_entity_poly.pdbx_seq_one_letter_code
_entity_poly.pdbx_strand_id
1 'polypeptide(L)'
;MDDGKTNFRFIRATPHWRGGQLEKTAHFKMDLKLLLISTLSLLICHGHAQQEGSYCIKANAKSCGECIQVGEKCGWCTDPDFLKQGEPTSARCDELESLRKKGCNVVDIENPRGSLTINRDKPVTDRKDTSEKVKPEDITQIQPQKITLNLRSGEAQAFNLKFKRAEDYPIDLYYLMDLSYSMKDDLENVKNLGTDLMREMKKITSDFRIGVHLLHLSDQICRFIPTLSPLLYRECVECRAFGTGEKKDICEQECSDFKLVKVSDQDKLPQPVQSFPVVHCKERDANDCWFYYTYAVKNNTEKEVHVAEKIDCPAGPDIIPIVAGVVAGIVLIGLALLLIWKLLMIIHDRREFARFEKEKMNAKWDTGENPIYKSAVTTVVNPKYEGK
;
A
#
# COMPACT_ATOMS: atom_id res chain seq x y z
N MET A 1 30.33 -27.33 -2.16
CA MET A 1 30.29 -27.07 -3.61
C MET A 1 28.86 -27.37 -3.99
N ASP A 2 28.00 -26.39 -3.79
CA ASP A 2 26.56 -26.49 -4.04
C ASP A 2 26.19 -25.28 -4.89
N ASP A 3 26.18 -25.46 -6.20
CA ASP A 3 25.70 -24.45 -7.15
C ASP A 3 24.16 -24.50 -7.15
N GLY A 4 23.56 -23.81 -6.17
CA GLY A 4 22.12 -23.61 -6.08
C GLY A 4 21.58 -22.73 -7.22
N LYS A 5 21.34 -23.32 -8.40
CA LYS A 5 20.60 -22.67 -9.49
C LYS A 5 19.14 -22.53 -9.08
N THR A 6 18.72 -21.31 -8.72
CA THR A 6 17.33 -21.04 -8.35
C THR A 6 16.65 -20.29 -9.48
N ASN A 7 15.67 -20.93 -10.13
CA ASN A 7 14.87 -20.33 -11.20
C ASN A 7 13.70 -19.57 -10.57
N PHE A 8 13.73 -18.24 -10.62
CA PHE A 8 12.59 -17.43 -10.17
C PHE A 8 11.59 -17.29 -11.32
N ARG A 9 10.46 -18.00 -11.20
CA ARG A 9 9.29 -17.85 -12.07
C ARG A 9 8.23 -17.08 -11.29
N PHE A 10 7.79 -15.92 -11.78
CA PHE A 10 6.65 -15.24 -11.19
C PHE A 10 5.39 -16.08 -11.44
N ILE A 11 4.83 -16.68 -10.38
CA ILE A 11 3.68 -17.58 -10.44
C ILE A 11 2.40 -16.72 -10.47
N ARG A 12 1.56 -16.97 -11.48
CA ARG A 12 0.17 -16.49 -11.54
C ARG A 12 -0.61 -17.16 -10.40
N ALA A 13 -1.18 -16.38 -9.48
CA ALA A 13 -2.05 -16.89 -8.43
C ALA A 13 -3.31 -17.53 -9.04
N THR A 14 -3.49 -18.83 -8.83
CA THR A 14 -4.75 -19.54 -9.06
C THR A 14 -5.40 -19.89 -7.72
N PRO A 15 -6.72 -19.71 -7.56
CA PRO A 15 -7.40 -20.04 -6.31
C PRO A 15 -7.52 -21.57 -6.17
N HIS A 16 -6.86 -22.11 -5.15
CA HIS A 16 -6.94 -23.52 -4.75
C HIS A 16 -8.24 -23.74 -3.95
N TRP A 17 -9.24 -24.33 -4.59
CA TRP A 17 -10.41 -24.90 -3.90
C TRP A 17 -10.02 -26.22 -3.24
N ARG A 18 -10.38 -26.40 -1.97
CA ARG A 18 -10.12 -27.60 -1.17
C ARG A 18 -11.45 -28.32 -0.97
N GLY A 19 -11.77 -29.26 -1.85
CA GLY A 19 -12.93 -30.15 -1.70
C GLY A 19 -12.51 -31.41 -0.93
N GLY A 20 -13.09 -31.62 0.25
CA GLY A 20 -12.94 -32.86 1.02
C GLY A 20 -13.79 -33.97 0.42
N GLN A 21 -13.22 -35.17 0.27
CA GLN A 21 -13.89 -36.34 -0.26
C GLN A 21 -14.09 -37.37 0.86
N LEU A 22 -15.36 -37.62 1.19
CA LEU A 22 -15.84 -38.69 2.06
C LEU A 22 -15.90 -39.99 1.25
N GLU A 23 -15.21 -41.03 1.73
CA GLU A 23 -15.37 -42.42 1.27
C GLU A 23 -16.78 -42.93 1.59
N LYS A 24 -17.51 -43.39 0.56
CA LYS A 24 -18.50 -44.47 0.69
C LYS A 24 -18.44 -45.33 -0.57
N THR A 25 -18.02 -46.57 -0.39
CA THR A 25 -18.12 -47.66 -1.35
C THR A 25 -19.59 -48.00 -1.58
N ALA A 26 -20.09 -47.79 -2.79
CA ALA A 26 -21.40 -48.24 -3.23
C ALA A 26 -21.24 -49.26 -4.35
N HIS A 27 -21.75 -50.46 -4.11
CA HIS A 27 -21.77 -51.59 -5.03
C HIS A 27 -22.75 -51.29 -6.18
N PHE A 28 -22.25 -50.99 -7.38
CA PHE A 28 -23.09 -50.56 -8.51
C PHE A 28 -23.47 -51.76 -9.40
N LYS A 29 -24.76 -52.08 -9.46
CA LYS A 29 -25.32 -53.05 -10.41
C LYS A 29 -25.40 -52.35 -11.78
N MET A 30 -24.56 -52.78 -12.71
CA MET A 30 -24.37 -52.12 -14.01
C MET A 30 -25.55 -52.42 -14.93
N ASP A 31 -26.41 -51.42 -15.15
CA ASP A 31 -27.56 -51.50 -16.05
C ASP A 31 -27.11 -51.25 -17.50
N LEU A 32 -27.40 -52.17 -18.42
CA LEU A 32 -26.93 -52.17 -19.83
C LEU A 32 -27.33 -50.88 -20.59
N LYS A 33 -28.39 -50.21 -20.14
CA LYS A 33 -28.82 -48.91 -20.67
C LYS A 33 -27.85 -47.77 -20.31
N LEU A 34 -27.16 -47.82 -19.17
CA LEU A 34 -26.21 -46.79 -18.76
C LEU A 34 -24.92 -46.81 -19.61
N LEU A 35 -24.49 -48.00 -20.05
CA LEU A 35 -23.35 -48.18 -20.97
C LEU A 35 -23.63 -47.65 -22.38
N LEU A 36 -24.89 -47.74 -22.85
CA LEU A 36 -25.30 -47.16 -24.12
C LEU A 36 -25.37 -45.63 -24.05
N ILE A 37 -25.78 -45.07 -22.91
CA ILE A 37 -25.84 -43.61 -22.70
C ILE A 37 -24.43 -43.03 -22.55
N SER A 38 -23.49 -43.73 -21.87
CA SER A 38 -22.12 -43.25 -21.74
C SER A 38 -21.35 -43.29 -23.06
N THR A 39 -21.60 -44.30 -23.91
CA THR A 39 -20.99 -44.39 -25.24
C THR A 39 -21.57 -43.35 -26.20
N LEU A 40 -22.88 -43.09 -26.15
CA LEU A 40 -23.51 -42.02 -26.92
C LEU A 40 -23.03 -40.63 -26.46
N SER A 41 -22.81 -40.43 -25.16
CA SER A 41 -22.23 -39.19 -24.62
C SER A 41 -20.77 -39.00 -25.04
N LEU A 42 -19.98 -40.09 -25.13
CA LEU A 42 -18.61 -40.03 -25.64
C LEU A 42 -18.55 -39.70 -27.14
N LEU A 43 -19.52 -40.18 -27.92
CA LEU A 43 -19.69 -39.86 -29.35
C LEU A 43 -20.14 -38.41 -29.57
N ILE A 44 -21.01 -37.87 -28.71
CA ILE A 44 -21.42 -36.46 -28.76
C ILE A 44 -20.27 -35.53 -28.33
N CYS A 45 -19.43 -35.94 -27.36
CA CYS A 45 -18.26 -35.17 -26.94
C CYS A 45 -17.16 -35.09 -28.02
N HIS A 46 -17.08 -36.05 -28.96
CA HIS A 46 -16.16 -35.96 -30.10
C HIS A 46 -16.64 -35.02 -31.21
N GLY A 47 -17.89 -34.52 -31.15
CA GLY A 47 -18.47 -33.63 -32.15
C GLY A 47 -18.31 -32.13 -31.88
N HIS A 48 -17.84 -31.73 -30.69
CA HIS A 48 -17.73 -30.31 -30.30
C HIS A 48 -16.33 -29.97 -29.76
N ALA A 49 -15.31 -30.13 -30.59
CA ALA A 49 -13.99 -29.55 -30.38
C ALA A 49 -13.60 -28.65 -31.55
N GLN A 50 -14.47 -27.73 -31.94
CA GLN A 50 -14.10 -26.62 -32.81
C GLN A 50 -14.83 -25.36 -32.36
N GLN A 51 -14.19 -24.62 -31.47
CA GLN A 51 -14.60 -23.26 -31.14
C GLN A 51 -13.95 -22.34 -32.18
N GLU A 52 -14.66 -22.05 -33.28
CA GLU A 52 -14.20 -21.09 -34.29
C GLU A 52 -14.10 -19.69 -33.67
N GLY A 53 -12.87 -19.18 -33.64
CA GLY A 53 -12.51 -17.87 -33.09
C GLY A 53 -11.35 -18.00 -32.11
N SER A 54 -10.13 -17.75 -32.60
CA SER A 54 -8.93 -17.59 -31.77
C SER A 54 -9.19 -16.51 -30.71
N TYR A 55 -8.52 -16.61 -29.56
CA TYR A 55 -8.69 -15.61 -28.50
C TYR A 55 -8.29 -14.19 -28.97
N CYS A 56 -7.36 -14.09 -29.93
CA CYS A 56 -6.92 -12.85 -30.56
C CYS A 56 -8.06 -12.15 -31.32
N ILE A 57 -8.82 -12.90 -32.13
CA ILE A 57 -9.96 -12.34 -32.88
C ILE A 57 -11.08 -11.90 -31.94
N LYS A 58 -11.34 -12.67 -30.87
CA LYS A 58 -12.40 -12.35 -29.88
C LYS A 58 -12.17 -11.01 -29.18
N ALA A 59 -10.92 -10.55 -29.12
CA ALA A 59 -10.57 -9.26 -28.52
C ALA A 59 -10.95 -8.05 -29.39
N ASN A 60 -11.28 -8.24 -30.68
CA ASN A 60 -11.72 -7.19 -31.59
C ASN A 60 -10.80 -5.95 -31.64
N ALA A 61 -9.48 -6.18 -31.62
CA ALA A 61 -8.49 -5.10 -31.64
C ALA A 61 -8.56 -4.28 -32.94
N LYS A 62 -8.64 -2.95 -32.83
CA LYS A 62 -8.77 -2.04 -33.99
C LYS A 62 -7.43 -1.49 -34.48
N SER A 63 -6.38 -1.63 -33.67
CA SER A 63 -5.03 -1.15 -33.96
C SER A 63 -3.97 -2.20 -33.62
N CYS A 64 -2.77 -2.05 -34.18
CA CYS A 64 -1.63 -2.91 -33.84
C CYS A 64 -1.35 -2.88 -32.33
N GLY A 65 -1.28 -1.69 -31.72
CA GLY A 65 -1.03 -1.55 -30.28
C GLY A 65 -2.04 -2.29 -29.40
N GLU A 66 -3.33 -2.23 -29.73
CA GLU A 66 -4.38 -2.98 -29.04
C GLU A 66 -4.19 -4.49 -29.21
N CYS A 67 -3.94 -4.95 -30.44
CA CYS A 67 -3.73 -6.38 -30.74
C CYS A 67 -2.56 -6.96 -29.96
N ILE A 68 -1.50 -6.17 -29.87
CA ILE A 68 -0.30 -6.52 -29.13
C ILE A 68 -0.70 -6.71 -27.65
N GLN A 69 -1.45 -5.83 -27.02
CA GLN A 69 -1.83 -5.99 -25.61
C GLN A 69 -2.66 -7.25 -25.28
N VAL A 70 -3.35 -7.86 -26.27
CA VAL A 70 -4.24 -9.02 -26.09
C VAL A 70 -3.51 -10.27 -25.57
N GLY A 71 -2.32 -10.56 -26.11
CA GLY A 71 -1.52 -11.68 -25.62
C GLY A 71 -0.30 -12.02 -26.48
N GLU A 72 0.51 -12.95 -25.98
CA GLU A 72 1.83 -13.31 -26.54
C GLU A 72 1.77 -14.01 -27.90
N LYS A 73 0.64 -14.64 -28.23
CA LYS A 73 0.46 -15.41 -29.47
C LYS A 73 -0.17 -14.59 -30.61
N CYS A 74 -0.66 -13.38 -30.32
CA CYS A 74 -1.29 -12.52 -31.31
C CYS A 74 -0.25 -11.74 -32.10
N GLY A 75 -0.46 -11.62 -33.40
CA GLY A 75 0.26 -10.73 -34.30
C GLY A 75 -0.71 -9.83 -35.06
N TRP A 76 -0.19 -8.79 -35.68
CA TRP A 76 -0.96 -7.84 -36.48
C TRP A 76 -0.46 -7.82 -37.93
N CYS A 77 -1.35 -8.00 -38.90
CA CYS A 77 -1.01 -7.91 -40.32
C CYS A 77 -1.16 -6.48 -40.84
N THR A 78 -0.07 -5.91 -41.37
CA THR A 78 -0.01 -4.54 -41.93
C THR A 78 -0.29 -4.48 -43.43
N ASP A 79 -0.28 -5.63 -44.13
CA ASP A 79 -0.52 -5.72 -45.57
C ASP A 79 -1.89 -5.12 -45.95
N PRO A 80 -1.95 -4.12 -46.85
CA PRO A 80 -3.20 -3.52 -47.29
C PRO A 80 -4.17 -4.53 -47.93
N ASP A 81 -3.67 -5.53 -48.66
CA ASP A 81 -4.47 -6.47 -49.46
C ASP A 81 -4.94 -7.70 -48.66
N PHE A 82 -4.61 -7.75 -47.36
CA PHE A 82 -4.95 -8.88 -46.49
C PHE A 82 -6.45 -9.03 -46.21
N LEU A 83 -7.19 -7.93 -46.07
CA LEU A 83 -8.61 -7.96 -45.71
C LEU A 83 -9.47 -8.24 -46.94
N LYS A 84 -10.36 -9.24 -46.84
CA LYS A 84 -11.34 -9.50 -47.90
C LYS A 84 -12.48 -8.47 -47.83
N GLN A 85 -13.13 -8.24 -48.97
CA GLN A 85 -14.23 -7.28 -49.06
C GLN A 85 -15.38 -7.65 -48.09
N GLY A 86 -15.59 -6.82 -47.06
CA GLY A 86 -16.59 -7.03 -46.01
C GLY A 86 -16.05 -7.46 -44.65
N GLU A 87 -14.75 -7.75 -44.51
CA GLU A 87 -14.15 -8.09 -43.22
C GLU A 87 -13.84 -6.84 -42.37
N PRO A 88 -14.05 -6.88 -41.04
CA PRO A 88 -13.72 -5.77 -40.16
C PRO A 88 -12.20 -5.63 -40.00
N THR A 89 -11.74 -4.40 -39.71
CA THR A 89 -10.31 -4.13 -39.42
C THR A 89 -9.74 -5.00 -38.30
N SER A 90 -10.59 -5.47 -37.38
CA SER A 90 -10.18 -6.37 -36.30
C SER A 90 -9.69 -7.74 -36.75
N ALA A 91 -10.03 -8.17 -37.97
CA ALA A 91 -9.54 -9.43 -38.53
C ALA A 91 -8.03 -9.42 -38.81
N ARG A 92 -7.38 -8.23 -38.81
CA ARG A 92 -5.92 -8.07 -38.90
C ARG A 92 -5.19 -8.57 -37.65
N CYS A 93 -5.89 -8.69 -36.52
CA CYS A 93 -5.35 -9.25 -35.29
C CYS A 93 -5.75 -10.73 -35.17
N ASP A 94 -4.77 -11.62 -35.21
CA ASP A 94 -5.01 -13.05 -35.06
C ASP A 94 -3.75 -13.77 -34.54
N GLU A 95 -3.85 -15.05 -34.25
CA GLU A 95 -2.69 -15.89 -33.96
C GLU A 95 -1.74 -15.95 -35.16
N LEU A 96 -0.43 -15.99 -34.89
CA LEU A 96 0.63 -15.99 -35.92
C LEU A 96 0.43 -17.06 -36.99
N GLU A 97 0.08 -18.28 -36.58
CA GLU A 97 -0.16 -19.40 -37.49
C GLU A 97 -1.42 -19.20 -38.34
N SER A 98 -2.45 -18.55 -37.79
CA SER A 98 -3.68 -18.23 -38.50
C SER A 98 -3.47 -17.12 -39.53
N LEU A 99 -2.68 -16.08 -39.22
CA LEU A 99 -2.31 -15.04 -40.17
C LEU A 99 -1.53 -15.59 -41.37
N ARG A 100 -0.59 -16.50 -41.12
CA ARG A 100 0.16 -17.22 -42.16
C ARG A 100 -0.76 -18.04 -43.06
N LYS A 101 -1.70 -18.79 -42.47
CA LYS A 101 -2.70 -19.58 -43.21
C LYS A 101 -3.65 -18.72 -44.04
N LYS A 102 -3.95 -17.50 -43.58
CA LYS A 102 -4.79 -16.53 -44.29
C LYS A 102 -4.04 -15.78 -45.41
N GLY A 103 -2.74 -16.00 -45.55
CA GLY A 103 -1.94 -15.43 -46.65
C GLY A 103 -1.22 -14.13 -46.29
N CYS A 104 -1.16 -13.72 -45.02
CA CYS A 104 -0.32 -12.59 -44.63
C CYS A 104 1.17 -12.99 -44.73
N ASN A 105 1.96 -12.22 -45.47
CA ASN A 105 3.39 -12.45 -45.59
C ASN A 105 4.09 -12.21 -44.24
N VAL A 106 5.14 -12.98 -43.94
CA VAL A 106 5.86 -12.92 -42.65
C VAL A 106 6.47 -11.55 -42.39
N VAL A 107 6.85 -10.83 -43.45
CA VAL A 107 7.42 -9.46 -43.36
C VAL A 107 6.38 -8.44 -42.91
N ASP A 108 5.12 -8.65 -43.27
CA ASP A 108 3.99 -7.76 -42.98
C ASP A 108 3.27 -8.14 -41.67
N ILE A 109 3.80 -9.11 -40.92
CA ILE A 109 3.28 -9.48 -39.60
C ILE A 109 4.11 -8.77 -38.52
N GLU A 110 3.53 -7.78 -37.87
CA GLU A 110 4.09 -7.15 -36.69
C GLU A 110 3.84 -7.99 -35.44
N ASN A 111 4.93 -8.43 -34.82
CA ASN A 111 4.91 -9.16 -33.56
C ASN A 111 6.15 -8.82 -32.72
N PRO A 112 6.20 -7.65 -32.05
CA PRO A 112 7.26 -7.36 -31.10
C PRO A 112 7.32 -8.45 -30.03
N ARG A 113 8.54 -8.86 -29.67
CA ARG A 113 8.81 -9.86 -28.62
C ARG A 113 9.49 -9.20 -27.43
N GLY A 114 9.32 -9.80 -26.26
CA GLY A 114 10.11 -9.41 -25.10
C GLY A 114 11.59 -9.72 -25.31
N SER A 115 12.47 -8.98 -24.63
CA SER A 115 13.91 -9.17 -24.69
C SER A 115 14.56 -8.94 -23.34
N LEU A 116 15.66 -9.64 -23.08
CA LEU A 116 16.49 -9.47 -21.89
C LEU A 116 17.86 -8.93 -22.31
N THR A 117 18.34 -7.89 -21.63
CA THR A 117 19.69 -7.37 -21.81
C THR A 117 20.36 -7.22 -20.45
N ILE A 118 21.54 -7.81 -20.29
CA ILE A 118 22.32 -7.72 -19.05
C ILE A 118 23.20 -6.46 -19.13
N ASN A 119 23.00 -5.51 -18.23
CA ASN A 119 23.75 -4.25 -18.22
C ASN A 119 24.99 -4.30 -17.30
N ARG A 120 24.90 -5.03 -16.18
CA ARG A 120 26.01 -5.22 -15.22
C ARG A 120 25.98 -6.63 -14.65
N ASP A 121 27.09 -7.36 -14.80
CA ASP A 121 27.25 -8.76 -14.38
C ASP A 121 28.66 -9.01 -13.80
N LYS A 122 28.96 -8.36 -12.69
CA LYS A 122 30.16 -8.63 -11.88
C LYS A 122 30.04 -10.06 -11.33
N PRO A 123 31.07 -10.91 -11.47
CA PRO A 123 31.01 -12.27 -10.97
C PRO A 123 30.93 -12.31 -9.44
N VAL A 124 30.32 -13.37 -8.90
CA VAL A 124 30.32 -13.62 -7.45
C VAL A 124 31.75 -13.75 -6.92
N THR A 125 31.99 -13.24 -5.73
CA THR A 125 33.33 -13.21 -5.12
C THR A 125 33.68 -14.57 -4.51
N ASP A 126 34.81 -15.12 -4.93
CA ASP A 126 35.33 -16.41 -4.46
C ASP A 126 36.56 -16.19 -3.58
N ARG A 127 36.35 -16.27 -2.25
CA ARG A 127 37.38 -15.95 -1.25
C ARG A 127 38.50 -16.99 -1.13
N LYS A 128 38.43 -18.09 -1.90
CA LYS A 128 39.48 -19.13 -1.90
C LYS A 128 40.75 -18.73 -2.67
N ASP A 129 40.66 -17.74 -3.56
CA ASP A 129 41.76 -17.42 -4.49
C ASP A 129 42.63 -16.22 -4.07
N THR A 130 42.26 -15.46 -3.05
CA THR A 130 43.02 -14.27 -2.65
C THR A 130 43.07 -14.11 -1.14
N SER A 131 44.28 -14.20 -0.58
CA SER A 131 44.61 -13.98 0.84
C SER A 131 44.44 -12.52 1.29
N GLU A 132 43.89 -11.64 0.44
CA GLU A 132 43.70 -10.22 0.73
C GLU A 132 42.32 -9.97 1.33
N LYS A 133 42.28 -9.15 2.39
CA LYS A 133 41.02 -8.68 3.00
C LYS A 133 40.31 -7.76 2.02
N VAL A 134 39.34 -8.30 1.30
CA VAL A 134 38.41 -7.53 0.46
C VAL A 134 37.44 -6.76 1.36
N LYS A 135 37.19 -5.49 1.04
CA LYS A 135 36.23 -4.67 1.80
C LYS A 135 34.79 -5.12 1.53
N PRO A 136 33.85 -4.95 2.48
CA PRO A 136 32.47 -5.42 2.33
C PRO A 136 31.74 -4.90 1.08
N GLU A 137 32.05 -3.67 0.66
CA GLU A 137 31.49 -3.03 -0.54
C GLU A 137 31.88 -3.70 -1.87
N ASP A 138 33.01 -4.41 -1.89
CA ASP A 138 33.52 -5.07 -3.10
C ASP A 138 33.03 -6.52 -3.23
N ILE A 139 32.50 -7.10 -2.15
CA ILE A 139 31.99 -8.47 -2.09
C ILE A 139 30.69 -8.58 -2.88
N THR A 140 30.71 -9.40 -3.92
CA THR A 140 29.56 -9.65 -4.79
C THR A 140 28.95 -11.00 -4.46
N GLN A 141 27.75 -11.00 -3.88
CA GLN A 141 27.01 -12.24 -3.54
C GLN A 141 25.96 -12.63 -4.57
N ILE A 142 25.55 -11.68 -5.43
CA ILE A 142 24.49 -11.85 -6.41
C ILE A 142 24.96 -11.35 -7.77
N GLN A 143 24.66 -12.11 -8.81
CA GLN A 143 24.82 -11.69 -10.20
C GLN A 143 23.66 -12.20 -11.07
N PRO A 144 23.25 -11.45 -12.11
CA PRO A 144 23.71 -10.11 -12.51
C PRO A 144 23.20 -8.99 -11.58
N GLN A 145 23.84 -7.82 -11.57
CA GLN A 145 23.45 -6.68 -10.72
C GLN A 145 22.48 -5.72 -11.40
N LYS A 146 22.49 -5.66 -12.74
CA LYS A 146 21.57 -4.81 -13.50
C LYS A 146 21.17 -5.49 -14.80
N ILE A 147 19.86 -5.62 -14.99
CA ILE A 147 19.24 -6.13 -16.22
C ILE A 147 18.18 -5.16 -16.72
N THR A 148 17.99 -5.12 -18.03
CA THR A 148 16.89 -4.43 -18.71
C THR A 148 16.00 -5.49 -19.35
N LEU A 149 14.72 -5.49 -18.99
CA LEU A 149 13.71 -6.39 -19.51
C LEU A 149 12.70 -5.60 -20.34
N ASN A 150 12.60 -5.93 -21.62
CA ASN A 150 11.47 -5.52 -22.45
C ASN A 150 10.39 -6.59 -22.33
N LEU A 151 9.24 -6.23 -21.77
CA LEU A 151 8.16 -7.17 -21.47
C LEU A 151 7.03 -7.02 -22.47
N ARG A 152 6.60 -8.16 -23.02
CA ARG A 152 5.46 -8.27 -23.90
C ARG A 152 4.26 -8.79 -23.11
N SER A 153 3.09 -8.19 -23.29
CA SER A 153 1.87 -8.60 -22.58
C SER A 153 1.59 -10.09 -22.76
N GLY A 154 1.55 -10.83 -21.65
CA GLY A 154 1.33 -12.28 -21.63
C GLY A 154 2.58 -13.15 -21.82
N GLU A 155 3.71 -12.60 -22.27
CA GLU A 155 4.96 -13.34 -22.48
C GLU A 155 5.86 -13.27 -21.24
N ALA A 156 6.15 -14.43 -20.64
CA ALA A 156 7.05 -14.51 -19.51
C ALA A 156 8.53 -14.39 -19.96
N GLN A 157 9.28 -13.49 -19.32
CA GLN A 157 10.74 -13.42 -19.49
C GLN A 157 11.43 -14.10 -18.30
N ALA A 158 12.41 -14.94 -18.59
CA ALA A 158 13.19 -15.65 -17.58
C ALA A 158 14.66 -15.23 -17.65
N PHE A 159 15.29 -15.08 -16.49
CA PHE A 159 16.71 -14.82 -16.37
C PHE A 159 17.28 -15.62 -15.20
N ASN A 160 18.57 -15.96 -15.30
CA ASN A 160 19.24 -16.72 -14.26
C ASN A 160 19.85 -15.77 -13.23
N LEU A 161 19.50 -15.96 -11.96
CA LEU A 161 20.12 -15.27 -10.83
C LEU A 161 21.03 -16.26 -10.11
N LYS A 162 22.32 -15.93 -10.02
CA LYS A 162 23.29 -16.70 -9.26
C LYS A 162 23.52 -16.03 -7.91
N PHE A 163 23.29 -16.78 -6.84
CA PHE A 163 23.55 -16.37 -5.47
C PHE A 163 24.66 -17.24 -4.89
N LYS A 164 25.63 -16.60 -4.23
CA LYS A 164 26.66 -17.28 -3.45
C LYS A 164 26.81 -16.53 -2.12
N ARG A 165 26.64 -17.27 -1.02
CA ARG A 165 26.88 -16.74 0.32
C ARG A 165 28.36 -16.36 0.46
N ALA A 166 28.63 -15.13 0.89
CA ALA A 166 29.99 -14.69 1.19
C ALA A 166 30.54 -15.39 2.44
N GLU A 167 31.81 -15.77 2.39
CA GLU A 167 32.56 -16.23 3.57
C GLU A 167 33.17 -15.02 4.28
N ASP A 168 33.10 -15.00 5.62
CA ASP A 168 33.64 -13.94 6.48
C ASP A 168 33.09 -12.52 6.13
N TYR A 169 31.76 -12.39 6.14
CA TYR A 169 31.03 -11.13 5.94
C TYR A 169 30.81 -10.43 7.30
N PRO A 170 30.91 -9.09 7.41
CA PRO A 170 30.73 -8.38 8.68
C PRO A 170 29.35 -8.61 9.28
N ILE A 171 29.28 -8.71 10.61
CA ILE A 171 28.02 -8.91 11.35
C ILE A 171 27.90 -7.84 12.43
N ASP A 172 26.81 -7.08 12.39
CA ASP A 172 26.42 -6.15 13.43
C ASP A 172 25.26 -6.77 14.24
N LEU A 173 25.45 -6.97 15.54
CA LEU A 173 24.45 -7.51 16.45
C LEU A 173 24.02 -6.43 17.45
N TYR A 174 22.73 -6.12 17.48
CA TYR A 174 22.18 -5.16 18.46
C TYR A 174 21.39 -5.91 19.52
N TYR A 175 21.87 -5.86 20.75
CA TYR A 175 21.22 -6.48 21.90
C TYR A 175 20.39 -5.43 22.63
N LEU A 176 19.06 -5.54 22.47
CA LEU A 176 18.07 -4.72 23.17
C LEU A 176 17.73 -5.41 24.49
N MET A 177 18.11 -4.80 25.60
CA MET A 177 17.84 -5.33 26.94
C MET A 177 16.86 -4.43 27.70
N ASP A 178 15.91 -5.07 28.38
CA ASP A 178 15.07 -4.42 29.38
C ASP A 178 15.81 -4.31 30.71
N LEU A 179 15.81 -3.11 31.32
CA LEU A 179 16.39 -2.84 32.65
C LEU A 179 15.35 -2.87 33.77
N SER A 180 14.21 -3.52 33.57
CA SER A 180 13.23 -3.75 34.62
C SER A 180 13.83 -4.54 35.80
N TYR A 181 13.26 -4.36 37.01
CA TYR A 181 13.74 -5.03 38.23
C TYR A 181 13.75 -6.57 38.10
N SER A 182 12.87 -7.14 37.27
CA SER A 182 12.85 -8.58 36.96
C SER A 182 14.04 -9.08 36.18
N MET A 183 14.80 -8.21 35.50
CA MET A 183 15.99 -8.56 34.72
C MET A 183 17.30 -8.31 35.49
N LYS A 184 17.21 -8.00 36.79
CA LYS A 184 18.35 -7.61 37.62
C LYS A 184 19.39 -8.74 37.75
N ASP A 185 18.92 -9.97 37.95
CA ASP A 185 19.76 -11.16 38.02
C ASP A 185 20.31 -11.58 36.65
N ASP A 186 19.52 -11.39 35.58
CA ASP A 186 19.95 -11.64 34.21
C ASP A 186 21.06 -10.69 33.73
N LEU A 187 21.06 -9.43 34.19
CA LEU A 187 22.06 -8.43 33.80
C LEU A 187 23.50 -8.89 34.12
N GLU A 188 23.70 -9.58 35.25
CA GLU A 188 25.01 -10.10 35.64
C GLU A 188 25.47 -11.22 34.69
N ASN A 189 24.54 -12.06 34.23
CA ASN A 189 24.83 -13.11 33.25
C ASN A 189 25.13 -12.53 31.87
N VAL A 190 24.37 -11.52 31.42
CA VAL A 190 24.54 -10.94 30.09
C VAL A 190 25.85 -10.15 29.95
N LYS A 191 26.35 -9.56 31.03
CA LYS A 191 27.68 -8.93 31.06
C LYS A 191 28.79 -9.92 30.64
N ASN A 192 28.75 -11.15 31.16
CA ASN A 192 29.72 -12.19 30.82
C ASN A 192 29.46 -12.74 29.41
N LEU A 193 28.18 -12.93 29.06
CA LEU A 193 27.75 -13.41 27.74
C LEU A 193 28.25 -12.51 26.60
N GLY A 194 28.32 -11.19 26.80
CA GLY A 194 28.83 -10.27 25.78
C GLY A 194 30.27 -10.59 25.35
N THR A 195 31.13 -10.97 26.29
CA THR A 195 32.53 -11.33 25.99
C THR A 195 32.67 -12.70 25.34
N ASP A 196 31.85 -13.66 25.77
CA ASP A 196 31.85 -15.02 25.23
C ASP A 196 31.26 -15.05 23.82
N LEU A 197 30.17 -14.33 23.59
CA LEU A 197 29.58 -14.15 22.28
C LEU A 197 30.58 -13.53 21.31
N MET A 198 31.30 -12.48 21.71
CA MET A 198 32.34 -11.88 20.87
C MET A 198 33.46 -12.87 20.51
N ARG A 199 33.83 -13.77 21.43
CA ARG A 199 34.85 -14.81 21.18
C ARG A 199 34.37 -15.88 20.20
N GLU A 200 33.12 -16.31 20.32
CA GLU A 200 32.53 -17.30 19.41
C GLU A 200 32.26 -16.70 18.02
N MET A 201 31.77 -15.46 17.96
CA MET A 201 31.52 -14.76 16.70
C MET A 201 32.81 -14.47 15.93
N LYS A 202 33.94 -14.27 16.62
CA LYS A 202 35.27 -14.11 15.99
C LYS A 202 35.74 -15.35 15.22
N LYS A 203 35.17 -16.54 15.49
CA LYS A 203 35.43 -17.76 14.71
C LYS A 203 34.62 -17.82 13.41
N ILE A 204 33.55 -17.03 13.32
CA ILE A 204 32.61 -17.01 12.18
C ILE A 204 32.93 -15.85 11.24
N THR A 205 33.17 -14.67 11.80
CA THR A 205 33.51 -13.45 11.06
C THR A 205 34.63 -12.67 11.75
N SER A 206 35.46 -12.02 10.96
CA SER A 206 36.60 -11.21 11.39
C SER A 206 36.22 -9.78 11.77
N ASP A 207 35.06 -9.29 11.32
CA ASP A 207 34.47 -8.00 11.71
C ASP A 207 33.10 -8.25 12.36
N PHE A 208 33.10 -8.36 13.68
CA PHE A 208 31.90 -8.49 14.50
C PHE A 208 31.77 -7.26 15.38
N ARG A 209 30.61 -6.61 15.33
CA ARG A 209 30.29 -5.46 16.19
C ARG A 209 29.06 -5.78 17.01
N ILE A 210 29.09 -5.37 18.27
CA ILE A 210 27.95 -5.50 19.18
C ILE A 210 27.58 -4.14 19.73
N GLY A 211 26.30 -3.80 19.61
CA GLY A 211 25.71 -2.66 20.29
C GLY A 211 24.78 -3.15 21.39
N VAL A 212 24.81 -2.51 22.56
CA VAL A 212 23.87 -2.77 23.64
C VAL A 212 23.04 -1.52 23.85
N HIS A 213 21.73 -1.68 23.86
CA HIS A 213 20.82 -0.60 24.21
C HIS A 213 19.92 -1.04 25.34
N LEU A 214 19.84 -0.16 26.33
CA LEU A 214 19.14 -0.36 27.56
C LEU A 214 17.84 0.43 27.46
N LEU A 215 16.71 -0.29 27.42
CA LEU A 215 15.40 0.34 27.43
C LEU A 215 15.16 0.89 28.84
N HIS A 216 15.32 2.20 29.00
CA HIS A 216 15.00 2.88 30.25
C HIS A 216 13.49 3.11 30.29
N LEU A 217 12.76 2.35 31.11
CA LEU A 217 11.34 2.56 31.38
C LEU A 217 11.13 3.78 32.31
N SER A 218 11.65 4.96 31.97
CA SER A 218 11.51 6.16 32.81
C SER A 218 10.05 6.56 33.02
N ASP A 219 9.16 6.27 32.07
CA ASP A 219 7.74 6.66 32.14
C ASP A 219 6.85 5.68 32.93
N GLN A 220 7.37 4.55 33.41
CA GLN A 220 6.54 3.49 34.01
C GLN A 220 6.97 3.02 35.41
N ILE A 221 8.14 3.44 35.90
CA ILE A 221 8.69 2.96 37.19
C ILE A 221 7.80 3.36 38.38
N CYS A 222 7.12 4.51 38.33
CA CYS A 222 6.32 4.97 39.48
C CYS A 222 5.08 4.13 39.76
N ARG A 223 4.60 3.32 38.80
CA ARG A 223 3.44 2.45 39.00
C ARG A 223 3.77 1.04 39.52
N PHE A 224 5.04 0.64 39.56
CA PHE A 224 5.42 -0.77 39.70
C PHE A 224 6.34 -1.13 40.88
N ILE A 225 6.53 -0.24 41.86
CA ILE A 225 7.27 -0.62 43.09
C ILE A 225 6.34 -1.41 44.01
N PRO A 226 6.57 -2.72 44.26
CA PRO A 226 5.61 -3.58 44.97
C PRO A 226 5.47 -3.29 46.48
N THR A 227 6.41 -2.55 47.07
CA THR A 227 6.42 -2.18 48.50
C THR A 227 5.76 -0.84 48.77
N LEU A 228 5.47 -0.08 47.71
CA LEU A 228 4.79 1.20 47.77
C LEU A 228 3.40 0.99 47.20
N SER A 229 2.37 1.55 47.82
CA SER A 229 1.11 1.80 47.12
C SER A 229 1.35 3.04 46.25
N PRO A 230 1.64 2.93 44.94
CA PRO A 230 2.01 4.07 44.11
C PRO A 230 0.91 5.14 44.02
N LEU A 231 -0.36 4.74 44.21
CA LEU A 231 -1.49 5.67 44.35
C LEU A 231 -1.35 6.62 45.56
N LEU A 232 -0.76 6.14 46.67
CA LEU A 232 -0.70 6.88 47.93
C LEU A 232 0.23 8.10 47.83
N TYR A 233 1.40 7.94 47.22
CA TYR A 233 2.39 9.02 47.17
C TYR A 233 2.03 10.07 46.13
N ARG A 234 1.35 9.72 45.05
CA ARG A 234 0.80 10.70 44.10
C ARG A 234 -0.09 11.71 44.83
N GLU A 235 -1.09 11.21 45.56
CA GLU A 235 -2.07 12.02 46.28
C GLU A 235 -1.42 12.83 47.41
N CYS A 236 -0.45 12.23 48.11
CA CYS A 236 0.30 12.91 49.17
C CYS A 236 1.25 13.99 48.65
N VAL A 237 1.90 13.77 47.51
CA VAL A 237 2.77 14.77 46.87
C VAL A 237 1.94 15.90 46.32
N GLU A 238 0.83 15.60 45.62
CA GLU A 238 -0.07 16.61 45.09
C GLU A 238 -0.63 17.51 46.20
N CYS A 239 -1.08 16.91 47.30
CA CYS A 239 -1.63 17.67 48.41
C CYS A 239 -0.57 18.49 49.16
N ARG A 240 0.58 17.92 49.54
CA ARG A 240 1.59 18.66 50.31
C ARG A 240 2.35 19.69 49.47
N ALA A 241 2.47 19.48 48.17
CA ALA A 241 3.16 20.41 47.27
C ALA A 241 2.25 21.54 46.79
N PHE A 242 1.04 21.20 46.32
CA PHE A 242 0.15 22.12 45.60
C PHE A 242 -1.15 22.43 46.36
N GLY A 243 -1.48 21.70 47.44
CA GLY A 243 -2.73 21.88 48.18
C GLY A 243 -3.97 21.43 47.41
N THR A 244 -3.78 20.56 46.42
CA THR A 244 -4.82 20.00 45.53
C THR A 244 -4.87 18.47 45.66
N GLY A 245 -5.83 17.82 45.00
CA GLY A 245 -6.00 16.36 45.02
C GLY A 245 -7.07 15.85 46.00
N GLU A 246 -7.35 14.55 45.95
CA GLU A 246 -8.46 13.91 46.69
C GLU A 246 -8.24 13.88 48.22
N LYS A 247 -6.97 13.87 48.66
CA LYS A 247 -6.59 13.82 50.08
C LYS A 247 -6.38 15.19 50.73
N LYS A 248 -6.85 16.26 50.10
CA LYS A 248 -6.68 17.64 50.58
C LYS A 248 -7.07 17.83 52.05
N ASP A 249 -8.17 17.21 52.49
CA ASP A 249 -8.74 17.40 53.83
C ASP A 249 -8.04 16.55 54.91
N ILE A 250 -7.37 15.45 54.53
CA ILE A 250 -6.70 14.49 55.44
C ILE A 250 -5.17 14.42 55.25
N CYS A 251 -4.64 15.38 54.50
CA CYS A 251 -3.25 15.45 54.07
C CYS A 251 -2.22 15.36 55.21
N GLU A 252 -2.44 16.12 56.28
CA GLU A 252 -1.51 16.19 57.42
C GLU A 252 -1.52 14.92 58.28
N GLN A 253 -2.59 14.11 58.21
CA GLN A 253 -2.74 12.88 58.99
C GLN A 253 -2.17 11.66 58.26
N GLU A 254 -2.32 11.59 56.93
CA GLU A 254 -1.94 10.41 56.14
C GLU A 254 -0.62 10.55 55.37
N CYS A 255 -0.09 11.77 55.19
CA CYS A 255 1.05 12.04 54.28
C CYS A 255 2.31 12.58 54.98
N SER A 256 2.47 12.32 56.27
CA SER A 256 3.59 12.82 57.09
C SER A 256 4.83 11.90 57.05
N ASP A 257 4.79 10.80 56.31
CA ASP A 257 5.79 9.72 56.33
C ASP A 257 7.03 9.98 55.46
N PHE A 258 7.10 11.14 54.79
CA PHE A 258 8.25 11.57 54.00
C PHE A 258 8.51 13.08 54.15
N LYS A 259 9.76 13.46 53.85
CA LYS A 259 10.21 14.85 53.80
C LYS A 259 10.02 15.39 52.37
N LEU A 260 9.24 16.45 52.22
CA LEU A 260 9.01 17.13 50.93
C LEU A 260 10.00 18.29 50.74
N VAL A 261 10.66 18.35 49.58
CA VAL A 261 11.54 19.44 49.15
C VAL A 261 11.04 20.00 47.83
N LYS A 262 10.68 21.28 47.78
CA LYS A 262 10.28 21.94 46.52
C LYS A 262 11.51 22.41 45.75
N VAL A 263 11.55 22.14 44.45
CA VAL A 263 12.59 22.64 43.52
C VAL A 263 11.95 23.52 42.46
N SER A 264 12.70 24.49 41.95
CA SER A 264 12.16 25.53 41.04
C SER A 264 11.61 24.95 39.73
N ASP A 265 12.34 24.00 39.16
CA ASP A 265 12.10 23.47 37.81
C ASP A 265 12.43 21.97 37.77
N GLN A 266 11.87 21.26 36.77
CA GLN A 266 12.12 19.85 36.51
C GLN A 266 13.61 19.53 36.37
N ASP A 267 14.39 20.40 35.73
CA ASP A 267 15.82 20.19 35.46
C ASP A 267 16.69 20.17 36.74
N LYS A 268 16.15 20.68 37.85
CA LYS A 268 16.83 20.69 39.16
C LYS A 268 16.49 19.47 40.02
N LEU A 269 15.70 18.53 39.50
CA LEU A 269 15.42 17.28 40.20
C LEU A 269 16.71 16.42 40.27
N PRO A 270 16.95 15.72 41.39
CA PRO A 270 18.13 14.88 41.55
C PRO A 270 18.20 13.84 40.42
N GLN A 271 19.29 13.82 39.67
CA GLN A 271 19.51 12.83 38.62
C GLN A 271 19.98 11.50 39.23
N PRO A 272 19.73 10.35 38.58
CA PRO A 272 20.17 9.05 39.07
C PRO A 272 21.70 8.92 38.96
N VAL A 273 22.42 9.42 39.97
CA VAL A 273 23.88 9.31 40.05
C VAL A 273 24.30 8.51 41.30
N GLN A 274 24.64 7.24 41.02
CA GLN A 274 25.65 6.37 41.65
C GLN A 274 25.65 6.05 43.16
N SER A 275 24.65 6.39 43.97
CA SER A 275 24.65 5.87 45.37
C SER A 275 23.32 5.30 45.88
N PHE A 276 22.18 5.78 45.40
CA PHE A 276 20.86 5.29 45.82
C PHE A 276 19.86 5.32 44.65
N PRO A 277 18.88 4.39 44.59
CA PRO A 277 17.86 4.39 43.56
C PRO A 277 16.94 5.61 43.75
N VAL A 278 17.11 6.62 42.89
CA VAL A 278 16.19 7.76 42.78
C VAL A 278 15.18 7.45 41.68
N VAL A 279 13.89 7.50 42.02
CA VAL A 279 12.80 7.21 41.09
C VAL A 279 12.19 8.53 40.64
N HIS A 280 12.21 8.80 39.33
CA HIS A 280 11.52 9.95 38.74
C HIS A 280 10.09 9.58 38.38
N CYS A 281 9.15 10.42 38.80
CA CYS A 281 7.72 10.27 38.58
C CYS A 281 7.15 11.46 37.83
N LYS A 282 6.27 11.15 36.89
CA LYS A 282 5.49 12.08 36.09
C LYS A 282 4.02 11.68 36.24
N GLU A 283 3.23 12.53 36.88
CA GLU A 283 1.81 12.27 37.13
C GLU A 283 0.96 13.45 36.67
N ARG A 284 -0.35 13.21 36.52
CA ARG A 284 -1.34 14.22 36.14
C ARG A 284 -2.24 14.60 37.30
N ASP A 285 -2.55 15.89 37.38
CA ASP A 285 -3.54 16.44 38.32
C ASP A 285 -4.97 16.38 37.74
N ALA A 286 -5.94 16.88 38.51
CA ALA A 286 -7.35 16.97 38.10
C ALA A 286 -7.61 17.94 36.91
N ASN A 287 -6.66 18.83 36.59
CA ASN A 287 -6.74 19.80 35.50
C ASN A 287 -5.99 19.32 34.24
N ASP A 288 -5.59 18.04 34.19
CA ASP A 288 -4.78 17.42 33.12
C ASP A 288 -3.40 18.09 32.95
N CYS A 289 -2.89 18.71 34.01
CA CYS A 289 -1.55 19.28 34.07
C CYS A 289 -0.54 18.26 34.61
N TRP A 290 0.69 18.31 34.08
CA TRP A 290 1.78 17.42 34.46
C TRP A 290 2.61 18.01 35.58
N PHE A 291 2.81 17.22 36.64
CA PHE A 291 3.75 17.54 37.70
C PHE A 291 4.81 16.44 37.83
N TYR A 292 6.03 16.85 38.19
CA TYR A 292 7.19 15.98 38.25
C TYR A 292 7.72 15.92 39.67
N TYR A 293 8.01 14.71 40.15
CA TYR A 293 8.62 14.51 41.46
C TYR A 293 9.61 13.35 41.45
N THR A 294 10.55 13.34 42.39
CA THR A 294 11.48 12.23 42.61
C THR A 294 11.32 11.67 44.01
N TYR A 295 11.43 10.36 44.15
CA TYR A 295 11.44 9.66 45.43
C TYR A 295 12.80 9.00 45.66
N ALA A 296 13.38 9.21 46.83
CA ALA A 296 14.62 8.57 47.26
C ALA A 296 14.50 8.07 48.70
N VAL A 297 15.10 6.90 48.99
CA VAL A 297 15.23 6.37 50.35
C VAL A 297 16.68 6.50 50.79
N LYS A 298 16.92 7.33 51.80
CA LYS A 298 18.22 7.54 52.41
C LYS A 298 18.38 6.63 53.62
N ASN A 299 19.51 5.93 53.72
CA ASN A 299 19.88 5.09 54.87
C ASN A 299 18.78 4.09 55.33
N ASN A 300 18.04 3.50 54.39
CA ASN A 300 16.98 2.51 54.63
C ASN A 300 15.79 2.94 55.51
N THR A 301 15.67 4.21 55.89
CA THR A 301 14.61 4.66 56.83
C THR A 301 14.06 6.06 56.54
N GLU A 302 14.85 6.98 55.99
CA GLU A 302 14.41 8.34 55.71
C GLU A 302 13.95 8.46 54.25
N LYS A 303 12.67 8.77 54.03
CA LYS A 303 12.10 9.00 52.70
C LYS A 303 12.17 10.48 52.35
N GLU A 304 12.81 10.82 51.24
CA GLU A 304 12.93 12.19 50.75
C GLU A 304 12.27 12.29 49.36
N VAL A 305 11.38 13.28 49.19
CA VAL A 305 10.67 13.54 47.95
C VAL A 305 10.97 14.95 47.47
N HIS A 306 11.46 15.08 46.24
CA HIS A 306 11.65 16.38 45.60
C HIS A 306 10.52 16.60 44.57
N VAL A 307 9.87 17.76 44.60
CA VAL A 307 8.77 18.10 43.68
C VAL A 307 9.08 19.38 42.94
N ALA A 308 8.84 19.40 41.62
CA ALA A 308 8.97 20.62 40.82
C ALA A 308 7.79 21.56 41.14
N GLU A 309 8.09 22.82 41.44
CA GLU A 309 7.09 23.83 41.78
C GLU A 309 6.29 24.30 40.56
N LYS A 310 6.93 24.29 39.38
CA LYS A 310 6.30 24.61 38.11
C LYS A 310 5.57 23.40 37.53
N ILE A 311 4.26 23.53 37.32
CA ILE A 311 3.41 22.51 36.68
C ILE A 311 3.28 22.81 35.18
N ASP A 312 3.37 21.78 34.34
CA ASP A 312 3.19 21.88 32.89
C ASP A 312 1.76 21.55 32.47
N CYS A 313 0.93 22.58 32.26
CA CYS A 313 -0.42 22.44 31.74
C CYS A 313 -0.44 22.55 30.21
N PRO A 314 -1.10 21.63 29.48
CA PRO A 314 -1.34 21.82 28.06
C PRO A 314 -2.23 23.05 27.84
N ALA A 315 -1.77 24.02 27.05
CA ALA A 315 -2.62 25.12 26.60
C ALA A 315 -3.75 24.53 25.73
N GLY A 316 -5.00 24.70 26.15
CA GLY A 316 -6.14 24.24 25.38
C GLY A 316 -6.11 24.78 23.93
N PRO A 317 -6.67 24.05 22.96
CA PRO A 317 -6.71 24.52 21.59
C PRO A 317 -7.48 25.84 21.51
N ASP A 318 -6.89 26.86 20.89
CA ASP A 318 -7.58 28.12 20.64
C ASP A 318 -8.79 27.86 19.73
N ILE A 319 -9.98 28.11 20.26
CA ILE A 319 -11.26 27.80 19.62
C ILE A 319 -11.52 28.76 18.45
N ILE A 320 -11.01 29.99 18.54
CA ILE A 320 -11.25 31.08 17.59
C ILE A 320 -10.82 30.71 16.15
N PRO A 321 -9.58 30.23 15.90
CA PRO A 321 -9.16 29.86 14.55
C PRO A 321 -9.91 28.64 13.99
N ILE A 322 -10.30 27.69 14.84
CA ILE A 322 -11.04 26.49 14.42
C ILE A 322 -12.43 26.87 13.91
N VAL A 323 -13.16 27.69 14.67
CA VAL A 323 -14.49 28.16 14.30
C VAL A 323 -14.44 29.04 13.05
N ALA A 324 -13.48 29.96 12.96
CA ALA A 324 -13.30 30.80 11.78
C ALA A 324 -13.01 29.99 10.51
N GLY A 325 -12.18 28.94 10.62
CA GLY A 325 -11.85 28.05 9.50
C GLY A 325 -13.07 27.28 8.99
N VAL A 326 -13.89 26.74 9.88
CA VAL A 326 -15.09 25.97 9.50
C VAL A 326 -16.13 26.86 8.81
N VAL A 327 -16.40 28.05 9.36
CA VAL A 327 -17.36 29.00 8.77
C VAL A 327 -16.92 29.45 7.39
N ALA A 328 -15.63 29.80 7.22
CA ALA A 328 -15.09 30.18 5.91
C ALA A 328 -15.19 29.03 4.89
N GLY A 329 -14.92 27.79 5.31
CA GLY A 329 -15.02 26.61 4.46
C GLY A 329 -16.44 26.37 3.94
N ILE A 330 -17.45 26.45 4.80
CA ILE A 330 -18.85 26.25 4.42
C ILE A 330 -19.30 27.31 3.41
N VAL A 331 -18.93 28.58 3.63
CA VAL A 331 -19.29 29.68 2.72
C VAL A 331 -18.64 29.48 1.35
N LEU A 332 -17.37 29.10 1.29
CA LEU A 332 -16.65 28.85 0.02
C LEU A 332 -17.23 27.67 -0.76
N ILE A 333 -17.55 26.57 -0.07
CA ILE A 333 -18.17 25.40 -0.71
C ILE A 333 -19.56 25.78 -1.26
N GLY A 334 -20.36 26.53 -0.50
CA GLY A 334 -21.66 27.01 -0.95
C GLY A 334 -21.56 27.88 -2.21
N LEU A 335 -20.61 28.82 -2.24
CA LEU A 335 -20.36 29.67 -3.40
C LEU A 335 -19.93 28.87 -4.64
N ALA A 336 -19.04 27.88 -4.46
CA ALA A 336 -18.60 27.00 -5.54
C ALA A 336 -19.77 26.18 -6.11
N LEU A 337 -20.63 25.61 -5.26
CA LEU A 337 -21.80 24.85 -5.69
C LEU A 337 -22.80 25.71 -6.46
N LEU A 338 -23.03 26.95 -6.02
CA LEU A 338 -23.89 27.90 -6.74
C LEU A 338 -23.32 28.28 -8.12
N LEU A 339 -22.01 28.48 -8.22
CA LEU A 339 -21.35 28.76 -9.50
C LEU A 339 -21.42 27.56 -10.45
N ILE A 340 -21.18 26.35 -9.94
CA ILE A 340 -21.29 25.11 -10.73
C ILE A 340 -22.73 24.92 -11.21
N TRP A 341 -23.72 25.06 -10.33
CA TRP A 341 -25.13 24.93 -10.71
C TRP A 341 -25.54 25.98 -11.75
N LYS A 342 -25.13 27.24 -11.58
CA LYS A 342 -25.37 28.30 -12.56
C LYS A 342 -24.72 27.98 -13.91
N LEU A 343 -23.50 27.45 -13.92
CA LEU A 343 -22.80 27.08 -15.14
C LEU A 343 -23.46 25.90 -15.85
N LEU A 344 -23.90 24.88 -15.10
CA LEU A 344 -24.66 23.75 -15.64
C LEU A 344 -26.01 24.18 -16.22
N MET A 345 -26.75 25.05 -15.52
CA MET A 345 -28.02 25.60 -16.02
C MET A 345 -27.82 26.39 -17.31
N ILE A 346 -26.80 27.25 -17.38
CA ILE A 346 -26.50 28.03 -18.59
C ILE A 346 -26.14 27.10 -19.77
N ILE A 347 -25.37 26.03 -19.53
CA ILE A 347 -25.02 25.07 -20.60
C ILE A 347 -26.25 24.32 -21.08
N HIS A 348 -27.13 23.90 -20.17
CA HIS A 348 -28.35 23.19 -20.52
C HIS A 348 -29.29 24.07 -21.35
N ASP A 349 -29.54 25.29 -20.89
CA ASP A 349 -30.39 26.28 -21.58
C ASP A 349 -29.84 26.62 -22.98
N ARG A 350 -28.51 26.81 -23.12
CA ARG A 350 -27.87 27.00 -24.43
C ARG A 350 -28.00 25.79 -25.36
N ARG A 351 -27.91 24.57 -24.82
CA ARG A 351 -28.11 23.35 -25.61
C ARG A 351 -29.54 23.21 -26.09
N GLU A 352 -30.51 23.50 -25.23
CA GLU A 352 -31.93 23.47 -25.59
C GLU A 352 -32.26 24.52 -26.63
N PHE A 353 -31.75 25.74 -26.47
CA PHE A 353 -31.92 26.81 -27.47
C PHE A 353 -31.36 26.40 -28.85
N ALA A 354 -30.15 25.83 -28.89
CA ALA A 354 -29.56 25.37 -30.16
C ALA A 354 -30.35 24.20 -30.80
N ARG A 355 -30.90 23.30 -29.98
CA ARG A 355 -31.78 22.22 -30.47
C ARG A 355 -33.07 22.81 -31.06
N PHE A 356 -33.67 23.78 -30.37
CA PHE A 356 -34.90 24.44 -30.82
C PHE A 356 -34.72 25.16 -32.17
N GLU A 357 -33.62 25.89 -32.36
CA GLU A 357 -33.36 26.53 -33.67
C GLU A 357 -33.19 25.51 -34.80
N LYS A 358 -32.52 24.37 -34.54
CA LYS A 358 -32.37 23.30 -35.52
C LYS A 358 -33.72 22.68 -35.91
N GLU A 359 -34.60 22.44 -34.95
CA GLU A 359 -35.95 21.92 -35.21
C GLU A 359 -36.79 22.92 -36.02
N LYS A 360 -36.70 24.22 -35.71
CA LYS A 360 -37.37 25.29 -36.47
C LYS A 360 -36.90 25.37 -37.92
N MET A 361 -35.61 25.19 -38.19
CA MET A 361 -35.07 25.19 -39.56
C MET A 361 -35.52 23.96 -40.36
N ASN A 362 -35.60 22.79 -39.71
CA ASN A 362 -36.07 21.55 -40.35
C ASN A 362 -37.57 21.53 -40.61
N ALA A 363 -38.37 22.31 -39.87
CA ALA A 363 -39.82 22.40 -40.03
C ALA A 363 -40.27 23.40 -41.12
N LYS A 364 -39.34 24.00 -41.87
CA LYS A 364 -39.67 24.89 -43.00
C LYS A 364 -39.98 24.04 -44.24
N TRP A 365 -41.26 23.78 -44.48
CA TRP A 365 -41.74 23.05 -45.66
C TRP A 365 -41.49 23.84 -46.95
N ASP A 366 -41.07 23.15 -48.01
CA ASP A 366 -40.84 23.71 -49.34
C ASP A 366 -42.20 24.10 -49.97
N THR A 367 -42.43 25.39 -50.20
CA THR A 367 -43.68 25.91 -50.80
C THR A 367 -43.67 25.73 -52.31
N GLY A 368 -43.60 24.49 -52.79
CA GLY A 368 -43.88 24.16 -54.18
C GLY A 368 -45.39 24.01 -54.39
N GLU A 369 -45.99 24.83 -55.25
CA GLU A 369 -47.44 24.76 -55.52
C GLU A 369 -47.85 23.39 -56.08
N ASN A 370 -48.96 22.87 -55.56
CA ASN A 370 -49.51 21.56 -55.92
C ASN A 370 -50.03 21.56 -57.37
N PRO A 371 -49.51 20.72 -58.29
CA PRO A 371 -49.85 20.74 -59.70
C PRO A 371 -51.30 20.34 -60.05
N ILE A 372 -52.09 19.92 -59.07
CA ILE A 372 -53.52 19.56 -59.25
C ILE A 372 -54.46 20.71 -58.81
N TYR A 373 -53.93 21.76 -58.18
CA TYR A 373 -54.76 22.87 -57.68
C TYR A 373 -55.09 23.87 -58.80
N LYS A 374 -56.39 24.06 -59.09
CA LYS A 374 -56.90 25.18 -59.90
C LYS A 374 -57.61 26.16 -58.97
N SER A 375 -57.15 27.42 -58.93
CA SER A 375 -57.80 28.43 -58.09
C SER A 375 -59.19 28.76 -58.62
N ALA A 376 -60.18 28.85 -57.73
CA ALA A 376 -61.56 29.20 -58.05
C ALA A 376 -61.79 30.73 -58.19
N VAL A 377 -60.71 31.50 -58.37
CA VAL A 377 -60.77 32.96 -58.44
C VAL A 377 -60.68 33.39 -59.90
N THR A 378 -61.81 33.81 -60.47
CA THR A 378 -61.83 34.46 -61.79
C THR A 378 -61.59 35.95 -61.59
N THR A 379 -60.36 36.40 -61.82
CA THR A 379 -60.01 37.82 -61.78
C THR A 379 -60.55 38.51 -63.04
N VAL A 380 -61.65 39.24 -62.91
CA VAL A 380 -62.20 40.09 -63.99
C VAL A 380 -61.56 41.47 -63.88
N VAL A 381 -60.76 41.83 -64.88
CA VAL A 381 -60.05 43.12 -64.93
C VAL A 381 -61.01 44.20 -65.41
N ASN A 382 -61.07 45.32 -64.68
CA ASN A 382 -61.91 46.47 -65.01
C ASN A 382 -61.37 47.18 -66.28
N PRO A 383 -62.12 47.23 -67.39
CA PRO A 383 -61.64 47.81 -68.66
C PRO A 383 -61.40 49.34 -68.61
N LYS A 384 -61.77 50.01 -67.51
CA LYS A 384 -61.64 51.47 -67.37
C LYS A 384 -60.39 51.94 -66.63
N TYR A 385 -59.52 51.02 -66.23
CA TYR A 385 -58.24 51.29 -65.58
C TYR A 385 -57.08 50.80 -66.45
N GLU A 386 -56.98 51.34 -67.66
CA GLU A 386 -55.71 51.44 -68.38
C GLU A 386 -55.33 52.92 -68.47
N GLY A 387 -54.24 53.28 -67.79
CA GLY A 387 -53.68 54.63 -67.73
C GLY A 387 -53.26 54.97 -66.30
N LYS A 388 -51.97 55.10 -65.97
CA LYS A 388 -50.75 55.35 -66.73
C LYS A 388 -49.58 54.63 -66.07
#